data_AF-A0A699IMS2-F1
#
_entry.id   AF-A0A699IMS2-F1
#
_cell.length_a   1.000
_cell.length_b   1.000
_cell.length_c   1.000
_cell.angle_alpha   90.00
_cell.angle_beta   90.00
_cell.angle_gamma   90.00
#
_symmetry.space_group_name_H-M   'P 1'
#
loop_
_entity.id
_entity.type
_entity.pdbx_description
1 polymer ?
#
loop_
_entity_poly.entity_id
_entity_poly.type
_entity_poly.pdbx_seq_one_letter_code
_entity_poly.pdbx_strand_id
1 'polypeptide(L)'
;MLKVSPWKGVVRFGKRGKLNPRYVGPFKVLEEIRKVAYKLKLPEELSRVHNTFYVSNLKKCHADEPLAVPLDGLHFDDNLHFVEELVEIVDREVKLLKQSQILLVKVRWNSK
;
A
#
# COMPACT_ATOMS: atom_id res chain seq x y z
N MET A 1 -6.77 7.16 16.60
CA MET A 1 -6.77 6.98 15.12
C MET A 1 -6.58 5.51 14.79
N LEU A 2 -7.05 5.04 13.64
CA LEU A 2 -6.96 3.63 13.22
C LEU A 2 -6.19 3.49 11.91
N LYS A 3 -5.37 2.45 11.80
CA LYS A 3 -4.74 2.05 10.54
C LYS A 3 -5.54 0.93 9.87
N VAL A 4 -5.62 0.95 8.55
CA VAL A 4 -6.33 -0.09 7.78
C VAL A 4 -5.34 -1.06 7.15
N SER A 5 -5.66 -2.36 7.21
CA SER A 5 -5.03 -3.35 6.35
C SER A 5 -5.88 -3.58 5.10
N PRO A 6 -5.25 -3.80 3.95
CA PRO A 6 -5.95 -4.24 2.76
C PRO A 6 -6.56 -5.64 2.97
N TRP A 7 -7.66 -5.93 2.28
CA TRP A 7 -8.34 -7.21 2.39
C TRP A 7 -7.48 -8.34 1.83
N LYS A 8 -7.70 -9.56 2.31
CA LYS A 8 -7.04 -10.75 1.77
C LYS A 8 -7.46 -10.89 0.30
N GLY A 9 -6.54 -10.66 -0.63
CA GLY A 9 -6.79 -10.69 -2.08
C GLY A 9 -7.04 -9.32 -2.72
N VAL A 10 -7.21 -8.25 -1.94
CA VAL A 10 -7.22 -6.87 -2.44
C VAL A 10 -5.83 -6.28 -2.25
N VAL A 11 -5.41 -5.47 -3.21
CA VAL A 11 -4.09 -4.87 -3.38
C VAL A 11 -3.52 -4.34 -2.07
N ARG A 12 -2.24 -4.61 -1.83
CA ARG A 12 -1.54 -4.09 -0.65
C ARG A 12 -1.38 -2.57 -0.83
N PHE A 13 -1.93 -1.79 0.10
CA PHE A 13 -1.67 -0.36 0.18
C PHE A 13 -0.16 -0.13 0.38
N GLY A 14 0.48 0.55 -0.57
CA GLY A 14 1.91 0.85 -0.57
C GLY A 14 2.73 -0.01 -1.56
N LYS A 15 4.02 0.29 -1.66
CA LYS A 15 4.93 -0.36 -2.62
C LYS A 15 4.92 -1.88 -2.50
N ARG A 16 5.09 -2.60 -3.61
CA ARG A 16 5.28 -4.06 -3.59
C ARG A 16 6.75 -4.36 -3.31
N GLY A 17 7.06 -4.95 -2.16
CA GLY A 17 8.46 -5.17 -1.77
C GLY A 17 8.64 -5.72 -0.37
N LYS A 18 9.87 -6.17 -0.09
CA LYS A 18 10.28 -6.64 1.24
C LYS A 18 10.27 -5.44 2.21
N LEU A 19 9.82 -5.65 3.45
CA LEU A 19 9.75 -4.64 4.51
C LEU A 19 8.73 -3.51 4.33
N ASN A 20 7.81 -3.59 3.36
CA ASN A 20 6.77 -2.57 3.23
C ASN A 20 5.71 -2.65 4.34
N PRO A 21 5.16 -1.49 4.78
CA PRO A 21 4.14 -1.45 5.82
C PRO A 21 2.90 -2.24 5.42
N ARG A 22 2.40 -3.10 6.32
CA ARG A 22 1.15 -3.85 6.10
C ARG A 22 -0.10 -2.99 6.26
N TYR A 23 -0.01 -1.93 7.07
CA TYR A 23 -1.12 -1.06 7.41
C TYR A 23 -0.82 0.34 6.91
N VAL A 24 -1.83 1.00 6.36
CA VAL A 24 -1.71 2.33 5.78
C VAL A 24 -2.52 3.33 6.56
N GLY A 25 -1.93 4.53 6.67
CA GLY A 25 -2.49 5.72 7.28
C GLY A 25 -2.87 5.55 8.74
N PRO A 26 -2.88 6.63 9.52
CA PRO A 26 -3.83 6.78 10.59
C PRO A 26 -5.04 7.55 10.05
N PHE A 27 -6.20 6.90 10.02
CA PHE A 27 -7.47 7.53 9.66
C PHE A 27 -8.28 7.86 10.92
N LYS A 28 -9.06 8.94 10.83
CA LYS A 28 -10.01 9.35 11.88
C LYS A 28 -11.29 8.51 11.74
N VAL A 29 -11.88 8.10 12.86
CA VAL A 29 -13.18 7.41 12.86
C VAL A 29 -14.27 8.47 12.69
N LEU A 30 -15.16 8.26 11.71
CA LEU A 30 -16.35 9.08 11.49
C LEU A 30 -17.55 8.52 12.29
N GLU A 31 -17.71 7.20 12.27
CA GLU A 31 -18.85 6.52 12.88
C GLU A 31 -18.46 5.10 13.34
N GLU A 32 -19.05 4.63 14.43
CA GLU A 32 -18.95 3.25 14.88
C GLU A 32 -20.21 2.48 14.48
N ILE A 33 -20.07 1.56 13.51
CA ILE A 33 -21.17 0.70 13.06
C ILE A 33 -21.19 -0.55 13.95
N ARG A 34 -21.95 -0.46 15.05
CA ARG A 34 -22.02 -1.52 16.07
C ARG A 34 -20.62 -1.87 16.59
N LYS A 35 -20.49 -3.02 17.26
CA LYS A 35 -19.19 -3.52 17.77
C LYS A 35 -18.30 -4.16 16.68
N VAL A 36 -18.65 -4.00 15.40
CA VAL A 36 -18.21 -4.90 14.33
C VAL A 36 -17.47 -4.17 13.21
N ALA A 37 -17.79 -2.89 12.97
CA ALA A 37 -17.13 -2.10 11.95
C ALA A 37 -17.06 -0.62 12.32
N TYR A 38 -16.11 0.10 11.72
CA TYR A 38 -15.95 1.55 11.84
C TYR A 38 -15.97 2.19 10.45
N LYS A 39 -16.64 3.34 10.32
CA LYS A 39 -16.46 4.24 9.18
C LYS A 39 -15.27 5.13 9.45
N LEU A 40 -14.37 5.23 8.48
CA LEU A 40 -13.17 6.06 8.57
C LEU A 40 -13.25 7.24 7.61
N LYS A 41 -12.63 8.36 7.99
CA LYS A 41 -12.40 9.48 7.09
C LYS A 41 -11.25 9.14 6.17
N LEU A 42 -11.57 8.62 4.99
CA LEU A 42 -10.61 8.38 3.91
C LEU A 42 -10.36 9.69 3.14
N PRO A 43 -9.13 9.90 2.66
CA PRO A 43 -8.80 11.01 1.78
C PRO A 43 -9.21 10.67 0.33
N GLU A 44 -9.15 11.67 -0.54
CA GLU A 44 -9.73 11.61 -1.89
C GLU A 44 -9.06 10.56 -2.78
N GLU A 45 -7.78 10.27 -2.54
CA GLU A 45 -7.02 9.21 -3.24
C GLU A 45 -7.60 7.81 -2.97
N LEU A 46 -8.31 7.65 -1.85
CA LEU A 46 -8.99 6.42 -1.45
C LEU A 46 -10.52 6.51 -1.57
N SER A 47 -11.05 7.50 -2.28
CA SER A 47 -12.49 7.69 -2.50
C SER A 47 -13.18 6.47 -3.13
N ARG A 48 -12.46 5.71 -3.98
CA ARG A 48 -12.93 4.47 -4.61
C ARG A 48 -13.05 3.30 -3.62
N VAL A 49 -12.38 3.37 -2.47
CA VAL A 49 -12.41 2.33 -1.43
C VAL A 49 -13.58 2.59 -0.49
N HIS A 50 -14.33 1.53 -0.15
CA HIS A 50 -15.36 1.64 0.88
C HIS A 50 -14.76 2.11 2.20
N ASN A 51 -15.31 3.21 2.73
CA ASN A 51 -14.86 3.82 3.97
C ASN A 51 -15.23 3.03 5.24
N THR A 52 -15.94 1.92 5.10
CA THR A 52 -16.39 1.06 6.20
C THR A 52 -15.48 -0.16 6.33
N PHE A 53 -14.85 -0.32 7.49
CA PHE A 53 -13.90 -1.38 7.76
C PHE A 53 -14.30 -2.22 8.97
N TYR A 54 -14.22 -3.54 8.84
CA TYR A 54 -14.41 -4.48 9.94
C TYR A 54 -13.26 -4.38 10.96
N VAL A 55 -13.52 -4.61 12.25
CA VAL A 55 -12.51 -4.46 13.33
C VAL A 55 -11.25 -5.28 13.09
N SER A 56 -11.37 -6.48 12.53
CA SER A 56 -10.23 -7.35 12.16
C SER A 56 -9.27 -6.75 11.12
N ASN A 57 -9.73 -5.79 10.32
CA ASN A 57 -8.91 -5.09 9.32
C ASN A 57 -8.28 -3.80 9.88
N LEU A 58 -8.50 -3.51 11.18
CA LEU A 58 -8.10 -2.28 11.82
C LEU A 58 -7.04 -2.53 12.87
N LYS A 59 -6.05 -1.62 12.93
CA LYS A 59 -5.03 -1.63 13.97
C LYS A 59 -4.98 -0.28 14.67
N LYS A 60 -4.93 -0.29 16.00
CA LYS A 60 -4.79 0.94 16.79
C LYS A 60 -3.50 1.66 16.39
N CYS A 61 -3.61 2.94 16.05
CA CYS A 61 -2.44 3.78 15.83
C CYS A 61 -2.08 4.49 17.14
N HIS A 62 -0.84 4.29 17.59
CA HIS A 62 -0.26 4.94 18.78
C HIS A 62 0.61 6.15 18.44
N ALA A 63 0.71 6.52 17.16
CA ALA A 63 1.41 7.73 16.76
C ALA A 63 0.51 8.94 17.04
N ASP A 64 1.06 9.89 17.80
CA ASP A 64 0.51 11.23 17.97
C ASP A 64 0.89 12.04 16.71
N GLU A 65 -0.09 12.38 15.86
CA GLU A 65 0.07 13.18 14.63
C GLU A 65 0.86 12.55 13.45
N PRO A 66 0.75 13.08 12.20
CA PRO A 66 0.71 12.24 11.01
C PRO A 66 2.11 11.88 10.53
N LEU A 67 2.72 10.88 11.17
CA LEU A 67 3.59 9.93 10.48
C LEU A 67 2.75 9.04 9.54
N ALA A 68 1.81 9.66 8.81
CA ALA A 68 1.16 9.05 7.68
C ALA A 68 2.25 8.92 6.63
N VAL A 69 2.55 7.68 6.23
CA VAL A 69 3.21 7.47 4.95
C VAL A 69 2.44 8.33 3.94
N PRO A 70 3.09 9.28 3.24
CA PRO A 70 2.41 10.12 2.27
C PRO A 70 1.60 9.23 1.34
N LEU A 71 0.31 9.50 1.24
CA LEU A 71 -0.57 8.83 0.29
C LEU A 71 -0.41 9.43 -1.12
N ASP A 72 0.39 10.50 -1.26
CA ASP A 72 0.65 11.26 -2.49
C ASP A 72 1.09 10.42 -3.70
N GLY A 73 1.51 9.17 -3.48
CA GLY A 73 1.88 8.21 -4.53
C GLY A 73 1.03 6.94 -4.61
N LEU A 74 -0.18 6.93 -4.05
CA LEU A 74 -1.12 5.80 -4.13
C LEU A 74 -2.16 6.02 -5.23
N HIS A 75 -1.74 5.87 -6.49
CA HIS A 75 -2.66 5.88 -7.63
C HIS A 75 -3.30 4.49 -7.82
N PHE A 76 -4.63 4.42 -7.80
CA PHE A 76 -5.39 3.20 -8.06
C PHE A 76 -5.99 3.23 -9.46
N ASP A 77 -5.71 2.18 -10.24
CA ASP A 77 -6.41 1.92 -11.50
C ASP A 77 -7.91 1.63 -11.27
N ASP A 78 -8.73 1.60 -12.33
CA ASP A 78 -10.17 1.32 -12.29
C ASP A 78 -10.51 -0.04 -11.66
N ASN A 79 -9.54 -0.95 -11.64
CA ASN A 79 -9.62 -2.25 -10.97
C ASN A 79 -9.08 -2.24 -9.52
N LEU A 80 -8.87 -1.06 -8.92
CA LEU A 80 -8.24 -0.87 -7.60
C LEU A 80 -6.80 -1.45 -7.50
N HIS A 81 -6.14 -1.67 -8.63
CA HIS A 81 -4.74 -2.11 -8.67
C HIS A 81 -3.79 -0.93 -8.44
N PHE A 82 -2.75 -1.17 -7.64
CA PHE A 82 -1.62 -0.26 -7.50
C PHE A 82 -0.66 -0.53 -8.66
N VAL A 83 -0.54 0.42 -9.58
CA VAL A 83 0.32 0.30 -10.76
C VAL A 83 1.64 0.99 -10.45
N GLU A 84 2.67 0.22 -10.11
CA GLU A 84 4.04 0.74 -10.09
C GLU A 84 4.52 0.91 -11.53
N GLU A 85 4.79 2.14 -11.95
CA GLU A 85 5.29 2.43 -13.29
C GLU A 85 6.79 2.10 -13.38
N LEU A 86 7.13 1.21 -14.31
CA LEU A 86 8.50 0.91 -14.71
C LEU A 86 9.07 2.11 -15.45
N VAL A 87 9.98 2.85 -14.81
CA VAL A 87 10.55 4.07 -15.40
C VAL A 87 11.60 3.70 -16.42
N GLU A 88 12.59 2.93 -15.97
CA GLU A 88 13.75 2.62 -16.79
C GLU A 88 14.51 1.42 -16.24
N ILE A 89 15.10 0.66 -17.15
CA ILE A 89 16.12 -0.32 -16.83
C ILE A 89 17.45 0.42 -16.73
N VAL A 90 17.93 0.63 -15.52
CA VAL A 90 19.17 1.39 -15.24
C VAL A 90 20.39 0.59 -15.63
N ASP A 91 20.36 -0.73 -15.44
CA ASP A 91 21.53 -1.56 -15.62
C ASP A 91 21.17 -3.02 -15.93
N ARG A 92 22.10 -3.72 -16.59
CA ARG A 92 22.00 -5.15 -16.91
C ARG A 92 23.33 -5.81 -16.59
N GLU A 93 23.31 -6.79 -15.71
CA GLU A 93 24.48 -7.56 -15.32
C GLU A 93 24.24 -9.04 -15.63
N VAL A 94 25.22 -9.72 -16.24
CA VAL A 94 25.12 -11.16 -16.47
C VAL A 94 25.87 -11.89 -15.38
N LYS A 95 25.14 -12.63 -14.55
CA LYS A 95 25.72 -13.44 -13.48
C LYS A 95 25.99 -14.85 -13.97
N LEU A 96 27.26 -15.22 -14.00
CA LEU A 96 27.72 -16.57 -14.28
C LEU A 96 27.59 -17.45 -13.03
N LEU A 97 26.83 -18.52 -13.16
CA LEU A 97 26.76 -19.64 -12.22
C LEU A 97 27.56 -20.81 -12.77
N LYS A 98 27.78 -21.85 -11.95
CA LYS A 98 28.58 -23.03 -12.33
C LYS A 98 28.15 -23.71 -13.64
N GLN A 99 26.89 -23.59 -14.05
CA GLN A 99 26.34 -24.25 -15.25
C GLN A 99 25.42 -23.34 -16.09
N SER A 100 25.22 -22.07 -15.72
CA SER A 100 24.27 -21.20 -16.40
C SER A 100 24.66 -19.73 -16.32
N GLN A 101 24.10 -18.93 -17.22
CA GLN A 101 24.19 -17.47 -17.20
C GLN A 101 22.80 -16.91 -16.93
N ILE A 102 22.67 -16.01 -15.96
CA ILE A 102 21.42 -15.34 -15.63
C ILE A 102 21.60 -13.85 -15.87
N LEU A 103 20.74 -13.26 -16.69
CA LEU A 103 20.70 -11.82 -16.90
C LEU A 103 19.93 -11.17 -15.75
N LEU A 104 20.64 -10.45 -14.88
CA LEU A 104 20.08 -9.62 -13.83
C LEU A 104 19.83 -8.22 -14.38
N VAL A 105 18.66 -7.67 -14.07
CA VAL A 105 18.26 -6.34 -14.52
C VAL A 105 18.02 -5.46 -13.31
N LYS A 106 18.70 -4.31 -13.27
CA LYS A 106 18.45 -3.29 -12.26
C LYS A 106 17.41 -2.33 -12.81
N VAL A 107 16.25 -2.33 -12.17
CA VAL A 107 15.10 -1.52 -12.58
C VAL A 107 14.93 -0.35 -11.64
N ARG A 108 14.72 0.84 -12.19
CA ARG A 108 14.27 2.02 -11.45
C ARG A 108 12.75 2.08 -11.51
N TRP A 109 12.15 2.10 -10.33
CA TRP A 109 10.71 2.23 -10.12
C TRP A 109 10.39 3.69 -9.80
N ASN A 110 9.34 4.26 -10.41
CA ASN A 110 8.81 5.53 -9.94
C ASN A 110 7.85 5.23 -8.79
N SER A 111 8.13 5.83 -7.65
CA SER A 111 7.05 6.16 -6.73
C SER A 111 6.79 7.64 -6.90
N LYS A 112 6.07 7.99 -7.96
CA LYS A 112 5.30 9.21 -7.88
C LYS A 112 4.07 8.89 -7.06
#